data_AF-A0A7V5KA04-F1
#
_entry.id   AF-A0A7V5KA04-F1
#
_cell.length_a   1.000
_cell.length_b   1.000
_cell.length_c   1.000
_cell.angle_alpha   90.00
_cell.angle_beta   90.00
_cell.angle_gamma   90.00
#
_symmetry.space_group_name_H-M   'P 1'
#
loop_
_entity.id
_entity.type
_entity.pdbx_description
1 polymer ?
#
loop_
_entity_poly.entity_id
_entity_poly.type
_entity_poly.pdbx_seq_one_letter_code
_entity_poly.pdbx_strand_id
1 'polypeptide(L)'
;FKTTEADSAHLHYEMVTPNVIKHFHVRQIPIYAWTVNQTDIMKRLIEMGVDGIITDIPAVLGSVLKREINSEMDIELADAKLAASGEKA
;
A
#
# COMPACT_ATOMS: atom_id res chain seq x y z
N PHE A 1 4.06 -16.71 21.97
CA PHE A 1 2.97 -17.26 21.15
C PHE A 1 3.07 -16.75 19.72
N LYS A 2 3.71 -17.53 18.83
CA LYS A 2 3.17 -17.95 17.54
C LYS A 2 2.62 -19.36 17.82
N THR A 3 1.33 -19.61 17.61
CA THR A 3 0.75 -20.96 17.79
C THR A 3 0.71 -21.74 16.48
N THR A 4 0.88 -21.03 15.37
CA THR A 4 1.05 -21.59 14.03
C THR A 4 2.45 -21.24 13.53
N GLU A 5 3.05 -22.11 12.72
CA GLU A 5 4.32 -21.86 12.02
C GLU A 5 4.13 -21.00 10.77
N ALA A 6 3.00 -20.30 10.66
CA ALA A 6 2.70 -19.48 9.49
C ALA A 6 3.63 -18.26 9.40
N ASP A 7 3.97 -17.91 8.16
CA ASP A 7 4.86 -16.77 7.87
C ASP A 7 4.09 -15.49 7.54
N SER A 8 2.82 -15.59 7.14
CA SER A 8 1.98 -14.45 6.75
C SER A 8 0.54 -14.57 7.26
N ALA A 9 -0.18 -13.44 7.26
CA ALA A 9 -1.60 -13.37 7.55
C ALA A 9 -2.38 -12.90 6.33
N HIS A 10 -3.48 -13.60 6.01
CA HIS A 10 -4.31 -13.32 4.84
C HIS A 10 -5.75 -13.12 5.31
N LEU A 11 -6.25 -11.88 5.29
CA LEU A 11 -7.55 -11.53 5.85
C LEU A 11 -8.51 -11.01 4.78
N HIS A 12 -9.81 -11.18 5.04
CA HIS A 12 -10.82 -10.46 4.26
C HIS A 12 -10.62 -8.95 4.43
N TYR A 13 -10.69 -8.19 3.34
CA TYR A 13 -10.29 -6.77 3.34
C TYR A 13 -11.08 -5.89 4.32
N GLU A 14 -12.32 -6.26 4.65
CA GLU A 14 -13.15 -5.53 5.62
C GLU A 14 -12.59 -5.59 7.05
N MET A 15 -11.80 -6.61 7.36
CA MET A 15 -11.14 -6.77 8.66
C MET A 15 -9.82 -6.00 8.75
N VAL A 16 -9.34 -5.45 7.62
CA VAL A 16 -8.06 -4.77 7.56
C VAL A 16 -8.23 -3.31 7.98
N THR A 17 -7.59 -2.96 9.10
CA THR A 17 -7.53 -1.60 9.64
C THR A 17 -6.08 -1.23 9.93
N PRO A 18 -5.74 0.07 10.11
CA PRO A 18 -4.37 0.47 10.43
C PRO A 18 -3.82 -0.19 11.70
N ASN A 19 -4.67 -0.41 12.71
CA ASN A 19 -4.27 -1.11 13.94
C ASN A 19 -3.98 -2.59 13.70
N VAL A 20 -4.74 -3.25 12.82
CA VAL A 20 -4.49 -4.64 12.41
C VAL A 20 -3.17 -4.75 11.65
N ILE A 21 -2.92 -3.85 10.69
CA ILE A 21 -1.67 -3.79 9.94
C ILE A 21 -0.49 -3.61 10.89
N LYS A 22 -0.55 -2.59 11.76
CA LYS A 22 0.46 -2.34 12.78
C LYS A 22 0.71 -3.55 13.68
N HIS A 23 -0.34 -4.28 14.06
CA HIS A 23 -0.21 -5.48 14.89
C HIS A 23 0.66 -6.57 14.24
N PHE A 24 0.53 -6.79 12.93
CA PHE A 24 1.32 -7.76 12.18
C PHE A 24 2.73 -7.23 11.87
N HIS A 25 2.84 -5.98 11.46
CA HIS A 25 4.13 -5.35 11.13
C HIS A 25 5.10 -5.31 12.32
N VAL A 26 4.64 -4.99 13.55
CA VAL A 26 5.52 -5.03 14.74
C VAL A 26 6.05 -6.43 15.07
N ARG A 27 5.45 -7.47 14.49
CA ARG A 27 5.88 -8.87 14.61
C ARG A 27 6.63 -9.37 13.38
N GLN A 28 6.90 -8.49 12.41
CA GLN A 28 7.53 -8.83 11.14
C GLN A 28 6.76 -9.90 10.35
N ILE A 29 5.42 -9.90 10.47
CA ILE A 29 4.54 -10.79 9.72
C ILE A 29 3.90 -9.96 8.61
N PRO A 30 4.07 -10.32 7.33
CA PRO A 30 3.34 -9.68 6.23
C PRO A 30 1.83 -9.92 6.33
N ILE A 31 1.04 -8.92 5.97
CA ILE A 31 -0.42 -8.99 5.91
C ILE A 31 -0.93 -8.73 4.48
N TYR A 32 -1.75 -9.66 3.99
CA TYR A 32 -2.39 -9.60 2.68
C TYR A 32 -3.91 -9.52 2.80
N ALA A 33 -4.54 -8.78 1.90
CA ALA A 33 -5.99 -8.63 1.83
C ALA A 33 -6.59 -9.42 0.64
N TRP A 34 -7.64 -10.21 0.88
CA TRP A 34 -8.39 -10.92 -0.16
C TRP A 34 -9.91 -10.70 -0.06
N THR A 35 -10.72 -10.97 -1.10
CA THR A 35 -10.38 -10.75 -2.52
C THR A 35 -10.87 -9.36 -2.87
N VAL A 36 -10.00 -8.49 -3.37
CA VAL A 36 -10.33 -7.07 -3.57
C VAL A 36 -10.48 -6.79 -5.06
N ASN A 37 -11.70 -6.51 -5.51
CA ASN A 37 -12.01 -6.24 -6.91
C ASN A 37 -12.51 -4.81 -7.16
N GLN A 38 -12.49 -3.94 -6.15
CA GLN A 38 -12.90 -2.53 -6.25
C GLN A 38 -11.68 -1.63 -6.08
N THR A 39 -11.53 -0.64 -6.97
CA THR A 39 -10.31 0.17 -7.07
C THR A 39 -10.15 1.18 -5.94
N ASP A 40 -11.25 1.71 -5.42
CA ASP A 40 -11.29 2.56 -4.23
C ASP A 40 -10.80 1.79 -2.99
N ILE A 41 -11.22 0.54 -2.83
CA ILE A 41 -10.76 -0.33 -1.75
C ILE A 41 -9.27 -0.66 -1.92
N MET A 42 -8.82 -0.97 -3.14
CA MET A 42 -7.39 -1.19 -3.41
C MET A 42 -6.54 0.00 -2.96
N LYS A 43 -6.92 1.21 -3.37
CA LYS A 43 -6.20 2.45 -3.02
C LYS A 43 -6.15 2.65 -1.50
N ARG A 44 -7.30 2.54 -0.84
CA ARG A 44 -7.38 2.67 0.62
C ARG A 44 -6.47 1.67 1.32
N LEU A 45 -6.41 0.41 0.87
CA LEU A 45 -5.55 -0.60 1.47
C LEU A 45 -4.06 -0.30 1.23
N ILE A 46 -3.71 0.16 0.02
CA ILE A 46 -2.34 0.60 -0.32
C ILE A 46 -1.91 1.76 0.60
N GLU A 47 -2.76 2.78 0.73
CA GLU A 47 -2.52 3.93 1.63
C GLU A 47 -2.37 3.51 3.10
N MET A 48 -3.12 2.50 3.54
CA MET A 48 -3.00 1.95 4.89
C MET A 48 -1.74 1.09 5.10
N GLY A 49 -1.04 0.72 4.02
CA GLY A 49 0.22 -0.02 4.07
C GLY A 49 0.05 -1.55 4.15
N VAL A 50 -0.94 -2.14 3.46
CA VAL A 50 -0.95 -3.61 3.30
C VAL A 50 0.24 -4.08 2.46
N ASP A 51 0.77 -5.26 2.77
CA ASP A 51 1.93 -5.82 2.05
C ASP A 51 1.54 -6.45 0.71
N GLY A 52 0.25 -6.71 0.48
CA GLY A 52 -0.26 -7.05 -0.83
C GLY A 52 -1.77 -7.27 -0.89
N ILE A 53 -2.28 -7.28 -2.11
CA ILE A 53 -3.70 -7.43 -2.44
C ILE A 53 -3.87 -8.65 -3.34
N ILE A 54 -4.78 -9.53 -2.96
CA ILE A 54 -5.24 -10.67 -3.76
C ILE A 54 -6.51 -10.23 -4.48
N THR A 55 -6.54 -10.37 -5.80
CA THR A 55 -7.59 -9.86 -6.68
C THR A 55 -7.81 -10.77 -7.88
N ASP A 56 -9.04 -10.82 -8.39
CA ASP A 56 -9.36 -11.52 -9.64
C ASP A 56 -9.05 -10.66 -10.88
N ILE A 57 -8.73 -9.37 -10.67
CA ILE A 57 -8.47 -8.37 -11.72
C ILE A 57 -7.06 -7.78 -11.61
N PRO A 58 -5.98 -8.60 -11.71
CA PRO A 58 -4.60 -8.15 -11.46
C PRO A 58 -4.13 -7.01 -12.38
N ALA A 59 -4.64 -6.94 -13.62
CA ALA A 59 -4.33 -5.83 -14.53
C ALA A 59 -4.82 -4.46 -14.01
N VAL A 60 -5.98 -4.45 -13.32
CA VAL A 60 -6.53 -3.23 -12.72
C VAL A 60 -5.69 -2.81 -11.52
N LEU A 61 -5.32 -3.74 -10.64
CA LEU A 61 -4.41 -3.46 -9.52
C LEU A 61 -3.06 -2.92 -10.01
N GLY A 62 -2.50 -3.51 -11.08
CA GLY A 62 -1.27 -3.01 -11.70
C GLY A 62 -1.38 -1.58 -12.22
N SER A 63 -2.56 -1.17 -12.70
CA SER A 63 -2.82 0.20 -13.13
C SER A 63 -2.96 1.17 -11.97
N VAL A 64 -3.56 0.74 -10.85
CA VAL A 64 -3.61 1.51 -9.60
C VAL A 64 -2.20 1.77 -9.07
N LEU A 65 -1.37 0.73 -8.91
CA LEU A 65 -0.01 0.85 -8.38
C LEU A 65 0.88 1.79 -9.22
N LYS A 66 0.82 1.68 -10.55
CA LYS A 66 1.57 2.58 -11.45
C LYS A 66 1.17 4.05 -11.27
N ARG A 67 -0.11 4.32 -11.03
CA ARG A 67 -0.61 5.68 -10.84
C ARG A 67 -0.08 6.29 -9.54
N GLU A 68 -0.10 5.53 -8.44
CA GLU A 68 0.40 5.99 -7.14
C GLU A 68 1.91 6.26 -7.19
N ILE A 69 2.70 5.37 -7.81
CA ILE A 69 4.15 5.55 -8.00
C ILE A 69 4.44 6.80 -8.84
N ASN A 70 3.71 7.00 -9.94
CA ASN A 70 3.90 8.17 -10.78
C ASN A 70 3.55 9.46 -10.02
N SER A 71 2.48 9.47 -9.20
CA SER A 71 2.12 10.66 -8.43
C SER A 71 3.16 11.03 -7.37
N GLU A 72 3.75 10.05 -6.68
CA GLU A 72 4.84 10.32 -5.72
C GLU A 72 6.07 10.90 -6.43
N MET A 73 6.46 10.30 -7.57
CA MET A 73 7.59 10.77 -8.38
C MET A 73 7.34 12.16 -8.99
N ASP A 74 6.11 12.46 -9.40
CA ASP A 74 5.72 13.77 -9.92
C ASP A 74 5.83 14.87 -8.84
N ILE A 75 5.48 14.55 -7.59
CA ILE A 75 5.64 15.47 -6.45
C ILE A 75 7.12 15.70 -6.15
N GLU A 76 7.92 14.64 -6.06
CA GLU A 76 9.36 14.75 -5.80
C GLU A 76 10.08 15.59 -6.87
N LEU A 77 9.71 15.40 -8.15
CA LEU A 77 10.22 16.20 -9.27
C LEU A 77 9.78 17.67 -9.20
N ALA A 78 8.57 17.94 -8.71
CA ALA A 78 8.08 19.31 -8.51
C ALA A 78 8.84 20.03 -7.38
N ASP A 79 9.04 19.35 -6.24
CA ASP A 79 9.79 19.87 -5.10
C ASP A 79 11.26 20.14 -5.46
N ALA A 80 11.89 19.22 -6.21
CA ALA A 80 13.26 19.40 -6.70
C ALA A 80 13.40 20.61 -7.64
N LYS A 81 12.41 20.87 -8.51
CA LYS A 81 12.38 22.04 -9.39
C LYS A 81 12.22 23.35 -8.62
N LEU A 82 11.38 23.37 -7.58
CA LEU A 82 11.21 24.54 -6.71
C LEU A 82 12.49 24.85 -5.93
N ALA A 83 13.17 23.84 -5.40
CA ALA A 83 14.45 24.02 -4.71
C ALA A 83 15.55 24.54 -5.65
N ALA A 84 15.55 24.10 -6.92
CA ALA A 84 16.50 24.55 -7.93
C ALA A 84 16.19 25.95 -8.50
N SER A 85 14.95 26.45 -8.37
CA SER A 85 14.55 27.79 -8.82
C SER A 85 14.71 28.88 -7.75
N GLY A 86 15.36 28.56 -6.63
CA GLY A 86 15.74 29.52 -5.60
C GLY A 86 16.74 30.54 -6.12
N GLU A 87 16.23 31.56 -6.79
CA GLU A 87 16.91 32.76 -7.21
C GLU A 87 17.57 33.43 -6.00
N LYS A 88 18.87 33.72 -6.11
CA LYS A 88 19.63 34.49 -5.13
C LYS A 88 18.95 35.85 -4.95
N ALA A 89 18.36 36.07 -3.79
CA ALA A 89 18.15 37.41 -3.25
C ALA A 89 19.43 37.88 -2.56
#